data_AF-A0AAV5XZX0-F1
#
_entry.id   AF-A0AAV5XZX0-F1
#
_cell.length_a   1.000
_cell.length_b   1.000
_cell.length_c   1.000
_cell.angle_alpha   90.00
_cell.angle_beta   90.00
_cell.angle_gamma   90.00
#
_symmetry.space_group_name_H-M   'P 1'
#
loop_
_entity.id
_entity.type
_entity.pdbx_description
1 polymer ?
#
loop_
_entity_poly.entity_id
_entity_poly.type
_entity_poly.pdbx_seq_one_letter_code
_entity_poly.pdbx_strand_id
1 'polypeptide(L)' 'MNVMAFSTPSRPDWRWRIVNNAGEVVEESHSTFRSIGAAVAEGRERMKELNVDDRSVRPRPFGRTTSHLRRR' A
#
# COMPACT_ATOMS: atom_id res chain seq x y z
N MET A 1 7.58 -2.47 -1.42
CA MET A 1 6.57 -2.26 -0.35
C MET A 1 6.68 -0.88 0.28
N ASN A 2 5.58 -0.35 0.84
CA ASN A 2 5.53 0.93 1.54
C ASN A 2 4.53 0.90 2.72
N VAL A 3 4.77 1.71 3.75
CA VAL A 3 3.85 1.89 4.89
C VAL A 3 3.04 3.16 4.65
N MET A 4 1.72 3.06 4.74
CA MET A 4 0.80 4.20 4.64
C MET A 4 -0.01 4.29 5.91
N ALA A 5 -0.01 5.47 6.54
CA ALA A 5 -0.95 5.76 7.60
C ALA A 5 -2.22 6.42 7.04
N PHE A 6 -3.36 6.07 7.59
CA PHE A 6 -4.66 6.60 7.19
C PHE A 6 -5.56 6.77 8.41
N SER A 7 -6.48 7.72 8.33
CA SER A 7 -7.59 7.90 9.26
C SER A 7 -8.84 8.23 8.45
N THR A 8 -10.02 8.00 9.01
CA THR A 8 -11.30 8.27 8.32
C THR A 8 -12.14 9.23 9.14
N PRO A 9 -13.05 10.01 8.55
CA PRO A 9 -13.90 10.91 9.32
C PRO A 9 -14.74 10.21 10.40
N SER A 10 -15.13 8.95 10.18
CA SER A 10 -15.89 8.14 11.16
C SER A 10 -15.00 7.45 12.20
N ARG A 11 -13.69 7.32 11.94
CA ARG A 11 -12.69 6.78 12.86
C ARG A 11 -11.44 7.65 12.76
N PRO A 12 -11.37 8.73 13.55
CA PRO A 12 -10.32 9.75 13.42
C PRO A 12 -8.95 9.25 13.89
N ASP A 13 -8.91 8.13 14.61
CA ASP A 13 -7.66 7.49 14.99
C ASP A 13 -6.91 6.97 13.75
N TRP A 14 -5.59 7.07 13.81
CA TRP A 14 -4.69 6.63 12.77
C TRP A 14 -4.53 5.12 12.80
N ARG A 15 -4.47 4.52 11.62
CA ARG A 15 -4.08 3.13 11.40
C ARG A 15 -3.01 3.11 10.32
N TRP A 16 -2.20 2.07 10.29
CA TRP A 16 -1.24 1.88 9.21
C TRP A 16 -1.63 0.67 8.37
N ARG A 17 -1.21 0.70 7.10
CA ARG A 17 -1.28 -0.44 6.19
C ARG A 17 0.03 -0.55 5.43
N ILE A 18 0.46 -1.78 5.18
CA ILE A 18 1.60 -2.09 4.32
C ILE A 18 1.05 -2.42 2.95
N VAL A 19 1.55 -1.72 1.94
CA VAL A 19 1.19 -1.96 0.54
C VAL A 19 2.38 -2.49 -0.22
N ASN A 20 2.14 -3.46 -1.11
CA ASN A 20 3.16 -3.94 -2.03
C ASN A 20 3.32 -3.00 -3.23
N ASN A 21 4.28 -3.30 -4.11
CA ASN A 21 4.56 -2.47 -5.28
C ASN A 21 3.44 -2.53 -6.34
N ALA A 22 2.60 -3.57 -6.33
CA ALA A 22 1.37 -3.63 -7.12
C ALA A 22 0.23 -2.76 -6.56
N GLY A 23 0.38 -2.23 -5.34
CA GLY A 23 -0.63 -1.40 -4.66
C GLY A 23 -1.63 -2.21 -3.83
N GLU A 24 -1.42 -3.51 -3.67
CA GLU A 24 -2.24 -4.38 -2.85
C GLU A 24 -1.88 -4.22 -1.37
N VAL A 25 -2.89 -4.29 -0.49
CA VAL A 25 -2.68 -4.25 0.96
C VAL A 25 -2.22 -5.63 1.40
N VAL A 26 -1.00 -5.68 1.95
CA VAL A 26 -0.38 -6.90 2.47
C VAL A 26 -0.77 -7.12 3.93
N GLU A 27 -0.79 -6.05 4.72
CA GLU A 27 -1.18 -6.09 6.13
C GLU A 27 -1.77 -4.74 6.55
N GLU A 28 -2.65 -4.75 7.54
CA GLU A 28 -3.29 -3.57 8.12
C GLU A 28 -3.27 -3.65 9.65
N SER A 29 -3.03 -2.52 10.31
CA SER A 29 -2.96 -2.45 11.77
C SER A 29 -4.32 -2.68 12.40
N HIS A 30 -4.42 -3.65 13.31
CA HIS A 30 -5.62 -3.77 14.16
C HIS A 30 -5.65 -2.68 15.24
N SER A 31 -4.48 -2.21 15.66
CA SER A 31 -4.30 -1.10 16.59
C SER A 31 -4.60 0.25 15.95
N THR A 32 -5.03 1.19 16.80
CA THR A 32 -5.28 2.58 16.45
C THR A 32 -4.34 3.51 17.21
N PHE A 33 -3.89 4.58 16.56
CA PHE A 33 -2.90 5.52 17.08
C PHE A 33 -3.44 6.94 17.09
N ARG A 34 -3.05 7.73 18.08
CA ARG A 34 -3.43 9.15 18.15
C ARG A 34 -2.68 10.03 17.16
N SER A 35 -1.54 9.57 16.62
CA SER A 35 -0.73 10.34 15.68
C SER A 35 -0.35 9.52 14.46
N ILE A 36 -0.27 10.21 13.32
CA ILE A 36 0.23 9.63 12.07
C ILE A 36 1.65 9.10 12.23
N GLY A 37 2.50 9.79 13.00
CA GLY A 37 3.88 9.38 13.26
C GLY A 37 3.99 8.07 14.01
N ALA A 38 3.15 7.85 15.04
CA ALA A 38 3.12 6.60 15.78
C ALA A 38 2.64 5.44 14.90
N ALA A 39 1.61 5.66 14.08
CA ALA A 39 1.14 4.65 13.13
C ALA A 39 2.22 4.27 12.11
N VAL A 40 2.91 5.26 11.52
CA VAL A 40 3.98 5.00 10.55
C VAL A 40 5.17 4.31 11.22
N ALA A 41 5.52 4.67 12.46
CA ALA A 41 6.62 4.04 13.19
C ALA A 41 6.33 2.55 13.45
N GLU A 42 5.16 2.21 14.00
CA GLU A 42 4.79 0.80 14.21
C GLU A 42 4.74 0.03 12.89
N GLY A 43 4.09 0.58 11.86
CA GLY A 43 4.01 -0.07 10.56
C GLY A 43 5.38 -0.30 9.91
N ARG A 44 6.38 0.56 10.18
CA ARG A 44 7.76 0.36 9.72
C ARG A 44 8.45 -0.78 10.46
N GLU A 45 8.28 -0.88 11.77
CA GLU A 45 8.81 -2.01 12.53
C GLU A 45 8.17 -3.31 12.06
N ARG A 46 6.85 -3.33 11.90
CA ARG A 46 6.13 -4.50 11.40
C ARG A 46 6.54 -4.90 9.98
N MET A 47 6.80 -3.93 9.09
CA MET A 47 7.33 -4.20 7.76
C MET A 47 8.71 -4.87 7.79
N LYS A 48 9.60 -4.45 8.71
CA LYS A 48 10.92 -5.09 8.88
C LYS A 48 10.77 -6.54 9.34
N GLU A 49 9.87 -6.80 10.28
CA GLU A 49 9.57 -8.15 10.79
C GLU A 49 9.02 -9.07 9.69
N LEU A 50 8.17 -8.53 8.82
CA LEU A 50 7.57 -9.29 7.72
C LEU A 50 8.63 -9.86 6.76
N ASN A 51 9.77 -9.17 6.56
CA ASN A 51 10.87 -9.58 5.67
C ASN A 51 10.41 -10.18 4.33
N VAL A 52 9.31 -9.66 3.78
CA VAL A 52 8.68 -10.20 2.57
C VAL A 52 9.43 -9.69 1.35
N ASP A 53 9.98 -10.63 0.58
CA ASP A 53 10.45 -10.37 -0.79
C ASP A 53 9.24 -10.05 -1.67
N ASP A 54 9.08 -8.78 -2.03
CA ASP A 54 7.95 -8.29 -2.81
C ASP A 54 8.07 -8.75 -4.27
N ARG A 55 7.55 -9.94 -4.56
CA ARG A 55 7.48 -10.50 -5.91
C ARG A 55 6.29 -10.00 -6.72
N SER A 56 5.51 -9.05 -6.19
CA SER A 56 4.36 -8.50 -6.90
C SER A 56 4.83 -7.67 -8.09
N VAL A 57 4.42 -8.08 -9.29
CA VAL A 57 4.69 -7.32 -10.51
C VAL A 57 3.60 -6.28 -10.66
N ARG A 58 3.97 -5.00 -10.63
CA ARG A 58 3.03 -3.92 -10.93
C ARG A 58 2.43 -4.15 -12.33
N PRO A 59 1.09 -4.25 -12.47
CA PRO A 59 0.48 -4.41 -13.78
C PRO A 59 0.93 -3.26 -14.70
N ARG A 60 1.49 -3.60 -15.87
CA ARG A 60 1.92 -2.60 -16.86
C ARG A 60 0.70 -1.78 -17.33
N PRO A 61 0.64 -0.46 -17.08
CA PRO A 61 -0.54 0.32 -17.45
C PRO A 61 -0.74 0.47 -18.97
N PHE A 62 0.24 0.10 -19.81
CA PHE A 62 0.21 0.35 -21.26
C PHE A 62 0.37 -0.92 -22.13
N GLY A 63 -0.18 -2.05 -21.69
CA GLY A 63 -0.18 -3.30 -22.48
C GLY A 63 -1.26 -3.41 -23.58
N ARG A 64 -2.02 -2.35 -23.84
CA ARG A 64 -3.04 -2.31 -24.89
C ARG A 64 -2.59 -1.35 -25.98
N THR A 65 -1.61 -1.77 -26.78
CA THR A 65 -1.30 -1.07 -28.03
C THR A 65 -2.55 -1.14 -28.90
N THR A 66 -3.21 0.00 -29.08
CA THR A 66 -4.35 0.22 -29.99
C THR A 66 -3.89 0.15 -31.45
N SER A 67 -3.11 -0.88 -31.81
CA SER A 67 -2.60 -1.08 -33.16
C SER A 67 -3.75 -1.26 -34.17
N HIS A 68 -4.89 -1.78 -33.70
CA HIS A 68 -6.12 -1.91 -34.48
C HIS A 68 -6.87 -0.58 -34.74
N LEU A 69 -6.51 0.53 -34.09
CA LEU A 69 -7.06 1.86 -34.39
C LEU A 69 -6.28 2.57 -35.52
N ARG A 70 -5.21 1.97 -36.04
CA ARG A 70 -4.35 2.56 -37.07
C ARG A 70 -4.55 1.84 -38.42
N ARG A 71 -5.80 1.80 -38.90
CA ARG A 71 -6.08 1.49 -40.31
C ARG A 71 -7.00 2.57 -40.87
N ARG A 72 -6.43 3.41 -41.74
CA ARG A 72 -7.14 4.29 -42.66
C ARG A 72 -6.82 3.81 -44.06
#